data_AF-A0A9E2W2M1-F1
#
_entry.id   AF-A0A9E2W2M1-F1
#
_cell.length_a   1.000
_cell.length_b   1.000
_cell.length_c   1.000
_cell.angle_alpha   90.00
_cell.angle_beta   90.00
_cell.angle_gamma   90.00
#
_symmetry.space_group_name_H-M   'P 1'
#
loop_
_entity.id
_entity.type
_entity.pdbx_description
1 polymer ?
#
loop_
_entity_poly.entity_id
_entity_poly.type
_entity_poly.pdbx_seq_one_letter_code
_entity_poly.pdbx_strand_id
1 'polypeptide(L)'
;MAKFATVNDASPLPDAMLYPLQHALKPSRKNLYGVVPPLKDNIESEREALSIDARTSMAATALHFNGGKLLVGSYDGATAANMEERDFIDSLDRDEAVLWWHRNPDRKPWSVRLVRSEHGNYFYPDFVVCLEYPTGKPAMTRLIETKESTKDASRKARRVPKIYGKVMFVTKDNDKLRIVNDDGSLGVTFDWGDLNPAWNWMAELS
;
A
#
# COMPACT_ATOMS: atom_id res chain seq x y z
N MET A 1 23.66 14.23 -5.75
CA MET A 1 23.42 12.82 -5.35
C MET A 1 23.46 12.72 -3.83
N ALA A 2 22.36 12.39 -3.17
CA ALA A 2 22.34 12.20 -1.72
C ALA A 2 23.13 10.92 -1.36
N LYS A 3 24.37 11.09 -0.90
CA LYS A 3 25.36 10.03 -0.66
C LYS A 3 25.03 9.09 0.52
N PHE A 4 23.98 9.36 1.29
CA PHE A 4 23.63 8.54 2.46
C PHE A 4 22.10 8.44 2.56
N ALA A 5 21.52 7.26 2.33
CA ALA A 5 20.27 6.93 3.03
C ALA A 5 20.58 5.84 4.04
N THR A 6 20.12 6.10 5.25
CA THR A 6 20.07 5.13 6.33
C THR A 6 18.78 4.34 6.21
N VAL A 7 18.85 3.07 6.59
CA VAL A 7 17.66 2.25 6.82
C VAL A 7 17.33 2.40 8.30
N ASN A 8 16.10 2.79 8.60
CA ASN A 8 15.58 2.90 9.96
C ASN A 8 14.24 2.19 10.00
N ASP A 9 13.93 1.57 11.12
CA ASP A 9 12.64 0.93 11.32
C ASP A 9 11.53 1.97 11.42
N ALA A 10 10.38 1.65 10.82
CA ALA A 10 9.13 2.36 11.12
C ALA A 10 8.62 1.93 12.50
N SER A 11 7.65 2.66 13.05
CA SER A 11 6.91 2.14 14.22
C SER A 11 6.22 0.82 13.86
N PRO A 12 5.95 -0.07 14.84
CA PRO A 12 5.17 -1.28 14.61
C PRO A 12 3.82 -0.96 13.96
N LEU A 13 3.34 -1.88 13.11
CA LEU A 13 1.97 -1.84 12.64
C LEU A 13 1.01 -1.89 13.85
N PRO A 14 -0.16 -1.23 13.77
CA PRO A 14 -1.23 -1.45 14.72
C PRO A 14 -1.58 -2.93 14.87
N ASP A 15 -1.98 -3.33 16.07
CA ASP A 15 -2.53 -4.66 16.33
C ASP A 15 -3.97 -4.78 15.77
N ALA A 16 -4.70 -3.66 15.71
CA ALA A 16 -6.03 -3.60 15.12
C ALA A 16 -6.32 -2.24 14.46
N MET A 17 -7.27 -2.24 13.52
CA MET A 17 -7.78 -1.05 12.86
C MET A 17 -9.20 -0.74 13.33
N LEU A 18 -9.43 0.47 13.84
CA LEU A 18 -10.73 0.95 14.24
C LEU A 18 -11.53 1.40 13.01
N TYR A 19 -12.81 1.07 13.00
CA TYR A 19 -13.77 1.44 11.97
C TYR A 19 -15.16 1.62 12.58
N PRO A 20 -15.92 2.67 12.22
CA PRO A 20 -17.32 2.78 12.65
C PRO A 20 -18.17 1.68 12.00
N LEU A 21 -18.78 0.82 12.82
CA LEU A 21 -19.52 -0.38 12.39
C LEU A 21 -20.86 -0.11 11.67
N GLN A 22 -21.11 1.11 11.17
CA GLN A 22 -22.37 1.43 10.48
C GLN A 22 -22.55 0.60 9.21
N HIS A 23 -21.44 0.23 8.56
CA HIS A 23 -21.42 -0.69 7.43
C HIS A 23 -20.43 -1.82 7.68
N ALA A 24 -20.70 -3.01 7.15
CA ALA A 24 -19.75 -4.11 7.22
C ALA A 24 -18.61 -3.88 6.20
N LEU A 25 -17.36 -4.06 6.63
CA LEU A 25 -16.23 -4.08 5.72
C LEU A 25 -16.21 -5.40 4.92
N LYS A 26 -15.83 -5.31 3.65
CA LYS A 26 -15.62 -6.50 2.80
C LYS A 26 -14.47 -7.32 3.39
N PRO A 27 -14.66 -8.62 3.70
CA PRO A 27 -13.56 -9.46 4.17
C PRO A 27 -12.52 -9.69 3.07
N SER A 28 -11.27 -9.86 3.48
CA SER A 28 -10.14 -10.19 2.60
C SER A 28 -9.29 -11.25 3.28
N ARG A 29 -8.93 -12.30 2.53
CA ARG A 29 -8.10 -13.41 3.06
C ARG A 29 -6.61 -13.08 3.08
N LYS A 30 -6.18 -12.09 2.28
CA LYS A 30 -4.77 -11.74 2.08
C LYS A 30 -4.39 -10.39 2.67
N ASN A 31 -5.36 -9.57 3.09
CA ASN A 31 -5.06 -8.34 3.82
C ASN A 31 -4.59 -8.66 5.25
N LEU A 32 -3.58 -7.93 5.74
CA LEU A 32 -3.06 -8.11 7.11
C LEU A 32 -4.12 -7.92 8.22
N TYR A 33 -5.16 -7.11 8.01
CA TYR A 33 -6.25 -6.88 8.96
C TYR A 33 -7.52 -7.66 8.60
N GLY A 34 -7.46 -8.57 7.60
CA GLY A 34 -8.57 -9.43 7.22
C GLY A 34 -9.72 -8.73 6.47
N VAL A 35 -9.55 -7.47 6.08
CA VAL A 35 -10.59 -6.67 5.42
C VAL A 35 -10.03 -5.81 4.29
N VAL A 36 -10.86 -5.54 3.30
CA VAL A 36 -10.57 -4.52 2.28
C VAL A 36 -10.81 -3.14 2.90
N PRO A 37 -9.84 -2.20 2.84
CA PRO A 37 -10.03 -0.83 3.29
C PRO A 37 -11.30 -0.18 2.69
N PRO A 38 -12.02 0.63 3.48
CA PRO A 38 -13.18 1.36 2.98
C PRO A 38 -12.76 2.37 1.90
N LEU A 39 -13.73 2.77 1.07
CA LEU A 39 -13.54 3.87 0.13
C LEU A 39 -13.45 5.21 0.88
N LYS A 40 -12.65 6.14 0.35
CA LYS A 40 -12.46 7.48 0.93
C LYS A 40 -13.80 8.21 1.17
N ASP A 41 -14.69 8.20 0.18
CA ASP A 41 -15.97 8.88 0.28
C ASP A 41 -16.86 8.27 1.40
N ASN A 42 -16.77 6.96 1.61
CA ASN A 42 -17.52 6.29 2.67
C ASN A 42 -16.98 6.65 4.06
N ILE A 43 -15.66 6.63 4.25
CA ILE A 43 -15.07 6.90 5.57
C ILE A 43 -15.27 8.35 6.00
N GLU A 44 -15.28 9.30 5.07
CA GLU A 44 -15.54 10.71 5.39
C GLU A 44 -16.97 10.90 5.90
N SER A 45 -17.95 10.40 5.15
CA SER A 45 -19.38 10.45 5.53
C SER A 45 -19.64 9.75 6.87
N GLU A 46 -19.10 8.55 7.07
CA GLU A 46 -19.31 7.79 8.31
C GLU A 46 -18.67 8.46 9.53
N ARG A 47 -17.50 9.10 9.37
CA ARG A 47 -16.85 9.83 10.47
C ARG A 47 -17.60 11.12 10.80
N GLU A 48 -18.20 11.78 9.82
CA GLU A 48 -19.10 12.91 10.03
C GLU A 48 -20.37 12.53 10.78
N ALA A 49 -20.88 11.31 10.60
CA ALA A 49 -22.03 10.80 11.35
C ALA A 49 -21.72 10.46 12.82
N LEU A 50 -20.45 10.35 13.22
CA LEU A 50 -20.06 10.03 14.59
C LEU A 50 -20.26 11.20 15.58
N SER A 51 -20.63 10.86 16.82
CA SER A 51 -20.59 11.80 17.95
C SER A 51 -19.16 12.27 18.24
N ILE A 52 -19.02 13.38 18.97
CA ILE A 52 -17.72 13.94 19.37
C ILE A 52 -16.89 12.90 20.16
N ASP A 53 -17.52 12.17 21.08
CA ASP A 53 -16.86 11.13 21.88
C ASP A 53 -16.38 9.95 21.03
N ALA A 54 -17.19 9.54 20.05
CA ALA A 54 -16.81 8.48 19.11
C ALA A 54 -15.65 8.93 18.21
N ARG A 55 -15.65 10.17 17.72
CA ARG A 55 -14.52 10.73 16.94
C ARG A 55 -13.23 10.80 17.77
N THR A 56 -13.34 11.16 19.04
CA THR A 56 -12.21 11.16 19.98
C THR A 56 -11.66 9.74 20.18
N SER A 57 -12.55 8.77 20.35
CA SER A 57 -12.17 7.35 20.49
C SER A 57 -11.48 6.82 19.23
N MET A 58 -11.94 7.23 18.04
CA MET A 58 -11.31 6.92 16.75
C MET A 58 -9.93 7.58 16.57
N ALA A 59 -9.53 8.55 17.39
CA ALA A 59 -8.19 9.12 17.37
C ALA A 59 -7.21 8.40 18.31
N ALA A 60 -7.67 7.37 19.03
CA ALA A 60 -6.83 6.58 19.91
C ALA A 60 -5.69 5.91 19.11
N THR A 61 -4.50 5.88 19.70
CA THR A 61 -3.36 5.11 19.20
C THR A 61 -3.15 3.83 20.00
N ALA A 62 -3.89 3.67 21.09
CA ALA A 62 -3.90 2.48 21.90
C ALA A 62 -5.20 2.31 22.68
N LEU A 63 -5.60 1.06 22.88
CA LEU A 63 -6.66 0.66 23.80
C LEU A 63 -6.05 -0.09 24.98
N HIS A 64 -6.44 0.29 26.18
CA HIS A 64 -5.99 -0.33 27.42
C HIS A 64 -7.09 -1.27 27.94
N PHE A 65 -6.71 -2.48 28.34
CA PHE A 65 -7.63 -3.47 28.91
C PHE A 65 -6.95 -4.23 30.05
N ASN A 66 -7.75 -4.97 30.84
CA ASN A 66 -7.19 -5.75 31.94
C ASN A 66 -6.30 -6.87 31.39
N GLY A 67 -4.98 -6.74 31.54
CA GLY A 67 -4.00 -7.67 31.01
C GLY A 67 -3.12 -7.13 29.87
N GLY A 68 -3.33 -5.88 29.39
CA GLY A 68 -2.41 -5.31 28.42
C GLY A 68 -2.86 -4.03 27.72
N LYS A 69 -2.15 -3.75 26.63
CA LYS A 69 -2.35 -2.62 25.74
C LYS A 69 -2.36 -3.16 24.31
N LEU A 70 -3.30 -2.67 23.51
CA LEU A 70 -3.44 -2.97 22.09
C LEU A 70 -3.12 -1.69 21.33
N LEU A 71 -2.12 -1.70 20.44
CA LEU A 71 -1.85 -0.60 19.53
C LEU A 71 -2.94 -0.57 18.48
N VAL A 72 -3.57 0.59 18.29
CA VAL A 72 -4.66 0.71 17.30
C VAL A 72 -4.36 1.82 16.31
N GLY A 73 -4.73 1.56 15.06
CA GLY A 73 -4.87 2.55 14.02
C GLY A 73 -6.34 2.74 13.71
N SER A 74 -6.65 3.68 12.83
CA SER A 74 -8.02 3.97 12.43
C SER A 74 -8.11 4.08 10.93
N TYR A 75 -9.20 3.57 10.37
CA TYR A 75 -9.56 3.92 9.00
C TYR A 75 -9.96 5.40 8.95
N ASP A 76 -9.27 6.13 8.08
CA ASP A 76 -9.36 7.56 7.84
C ASP A 76 -8.96 7.86 6.38
N GLY A 77 -8.97 9.13 5.97
CA GLY A 77 -8.61 9.49 4.59
C GLY A 77 -7.19 9.06 4.17
N ALA A 78 -6.28 8.83 5.12
CA ALA A 78 -4.92 8.40 4.85
C ALA A 78 -4.75 6.88 4.77
N THR A 79 -5.76 6.10 5.11
CA THR A 79 -5.77 4.61 5.13
C THR A 79 -6.87 4.02 4.25
N ALA A 80 -7.89 4.82 3.90
CA ALA A 80 -8.93 4.48 2.94
C ALA A 80 -8.41 4.44 1.50
N ALA A 81 -9.04 3.61 0.67
CA ALA A 81 -8.73 3.45 -0.73
C ALA A 81 -9.57 4.40 -1.61
N ASN A 82 -9.03 4.82 -2.74
CA ASN A 82 -9.83 5.34 -3.85
C ASN A 82 -10.34 4.19 -4.75
N MET A 83 -11.15 4.51 -5.78
CA MET A 83 -11.74 3.49 -6.65
C MET A 83 -10.69 2.71 -7.46
N GLU A 84 -9.65 3.36 -7.97
CA GLU A 84 -8.59 2.67 -8.72
C GLU A 84 -7.73 1.78 -7.80
N GLU A 85 -7.41 2.27 -6.61
CA GLU A 85 -6.79 1.45 -5.55
C GLU A 85 -7.69 0.26 -5.19
N ARG A 86 -9.02 0.43 -5.19
CA ARG A 86 -9.98 -0.63 -4.92
C ARG A 86 -9.98 -1.71 -6.00
N ASP A 87 -9.95 -1.34 -7.27
CA ASP A 87 -9.85 -2.29 -8.39
C ASP A 87 -8.52 -3.07 -8.32
N PHE A 88 -7.43 -2.40 -7.92
CA PHE A 88 -6.15 -3.05 -7.71
C PHE A 88 -6.17 -4.01 -6.52
N ILE A 89 -6.74 -3.59 -5.39
CA ILE A 89 -6.90 -4.43 -4.21
C ILE A 89 -7.71 -5.68 -4.53
N ASP A 90 -8.82 -5.54 -5.25
CA ASP A 90 -9.64 -6.68 -5.65
C ASP A 90 -8.87 -7.64 -6.57
N SER A 91 -7.91 -7.11 -7.34
CA SER A 91 -6.99 -7.92 -8.16
C SER A 91 -5.90 -8.61 -7.33
N LEU A 92 -5.31 -7.93 -6.34
CA LEU A 92 -4.35 -8.53 -5.40
C LEU A 92 -4.99 -9.64 -4.56
N ASP A 93 -6.24 -9.45 -4.11
CA ASP A 93 -6.90 -10.40 -3.20
C ASP A 93 -7.25 -11.72 -3.90
N ARG A 94 -7.52 -11.68 -5.20
CA ARG A 94 -7.82 -12.88 -6.02
C ARG A 94 -6.59 -13.61 -6.53
N ASP A 95 -5.47 -12.92 -6.75
CA ASP A 95 -4.30 -13.48 -7.42
C ASP A 95 -3.51 -14.45 -6.53
N GLU A 96 -3.34 -15.70 -6.97
CA GLU A 96 -2.71 -16.79 -6.20
C GLU A 96 -1.23 -16.53 -5.87
N ALA A 97 -0.51 -15.76 -6.68
CA ALA A 97 0.89 -15.41 -6.40
C ALA A 97 1.00 -14.44 -5.20
N VAL A 98 -0.07 -13.74 -4.84
CA VAL A 98 -0.10 -12.83 -3.69
C VAL A 98 -0.37 -13.63 -2.41
N LEU A 99 0.63 -13.72 -1.54
CA LEU A 99 0.50 -14.39 -0.23
C LEU A 99 -0.21 -13.49 0.78
N TRP A 100 0.17 -12.21 0.82
CA TRP A 100 -0.49 -11.18 1.61
C TRP A 100 -0.22 -9.79 1.03
N TRP A 101 -1.08 -8.84 1.37
CA TRP A 101 -0.92 -7.44 0.99
C TRP A 101 -1.35 -6.50 2.11
N HIS A 102 -0.77 -5.30 2.11
CA HIS A 102 -1.12 -4.21 3.00
C HIS A 102 -1.06 -2.89 2.23
N ARG A 103 -2.13 -2.09 2.35
CA ARG A 103 -2.14 -0.72 1.84
C ARG A 103 -1.34 0.15 2.81
N ASN A 104 -0.23 0.70 2.34
CA ASN A 104 0.69 1.48 3.15
C ASN A 104 0.19 2.93 3.26
N PRO A 105 -0.22 3.39 4.45
CA PRO A 105 -0.76 4.72 4.61
C PRO A 105 0.28 5.80 4.44
N ASP A 106 -0.15 7.01 4.07
CA ASP A 106 0.75 8.15 3.96
C ASP A 106 0.93 8.80 5.34
N ARG A 107 2.18 9.16 5.67
CA ARG A 107 2.58 9.89 6.89
C ARG A 107 2.15 9.27 8.23
N LYS A 108 1.86 7.97 8.30
CA LYS A 108 1.68 7.29 9.60
C LYS A 108 3.05 6.86 10.16
N PRO A 109 3.19 6.74 11.51
CA PRO A 109 4.43 6.29 12.12
C PRO A 109 4.91 4.91 11.63
N TRP A 110 3.97 4.04 11.25
CA TRP A 110 4.21 2.69 10.74
C TRP A 110 4.30 2.62 9.21
N SER A 111 4.28 3.76 8.52
CA SER A 111 4.35 3.78 7.06
C SER A 111 5.75 3.45 6.54
N VAL A 112 5.82 2.64 5.49
CA VAL A 112 7.03 2.50 4.69
C VAL A 112 7.24 3.78 3.90
N ARG A 113 8.42 4.39 4.04
CA ARG A 113 8.80 5.60 3.30
C ARG A 113 10.17 5.48 2.69
N LEU A 114 10.34 6.07 1.52
CA LEU A 114 11.57 6.01 0.74
C LEU A 114 12.06 7.43 0.42
N VAL A 115 13.38 7.63 0.47
CA VAL A 115 14.00 8.91 0.11
C VAL A 115 14.01 9.06 -1.42
N ARG A 116 13.49 10.18 -1.93
CA ARG A 116 13.51 10.51 -3.36
C ARG A 116 14.95 10.75 -3.86
N SER A 117 15.16 10.59 -5.16
CA SER A 117 16.50 10.71 -5.75
C SER A 117 16.95 12.18 -5.92
N GLU A 118 16.01 13.08 -6.22
CA GLU A 118 16.26 14.48 -6.58
C GLU A 118 16.22 15.47 -5.41
N HIS A 119 15.41 15.21 -4.39
CA HIS A 119 15.22 16.07 -3.22
C HIS A 119 15.24 15.19 -1.96
N GLY A 120 15.73 15.68 -0.82
CA GLY A 120 15.73 14.94 0.45
C GLY A 120 14.35 14.61 1.03
N ASN A 121 13.28 14.79 0.24
CA ASN A 121 11.91 14.49 0.58
C ASN A 121 11.64 12.99 0.48
N TYR A 122 10.65 12.53 1.24
CA TYR A 122 10.19 11.15 1.22
C TYR A 122 9.01 10.96 0.27
N PHE A 123 8.79 9.72 -0.16
CA PHE A 123 7.52 9.25 -0.70
C PHE A 123 7.11 7.93 -0.04
N TYR A 124 5.83 7.60 -0.14
CA TYR A 124 5.21 6.46 0.54
C TYR A 124 4.53 5.62 -0.54
N PRO A 125 5.11 4.46 -0.92
CA PRO A 125 4.48 3.55 -1.88
C PRO A 125 3.08 3.16 -1.41
N ASP A 126 2.08 3.11 -2.29
CA ASP A 126 0.70 2.81 -1.90
C ASP A 126 0.51 1.41 -1.29
N PHE A 127 1.28 0.40 -1.71
CA PHE A 127 1.15 -0.98 -1.25
C PHE A 127 2.47 -1.65 -0.87
N VAL A 128 2.38 -2.52 0.13
CA VAL A 128 3.37 -3.55 0.48
C VAL A 128 2.71 -4.89 0.17
N VAL A 129 3.35 -5.71 -0.67
CA VAL A 129 2.83 -7.03 -1.07
C VAL A 129 3.89 -8.09 -0.85
N CYS A 130 3.49 -9.30 -0.47
CA CYS A 130 4.37 -10.46 -0.49
C CYS A 130 3.94 -11.41 -1.60
N LEU A 131 4.89 -11.74 -2.47
CA LEU A 131 4.66 -12.52 -3.67
C LEU A 131 5.40 -13.84 -3.59
N GLU A 132 4.75 -14.92 -3.97
CA GLU A 132 5.39 -16.17 -4.37
C GLU A 132 5.54 -16.16 -5.89
N TYR A 133 6.78 -16.21 -6.37
CA TYR A 133 7.04 -16.15 -7.80
C TYR A 133 6.87 -17.53 -8.44
N PRO A 134 6.23 -17.61 -9.63
CA PRO A 134 6.09 -18.88 -10.37
C PRO A 134 7.42 -19.59 -10.69
N THR A 135 8.56 -18.89 -10.60
CA THR A 135 9.88 -19.34 -11.07
C THR A 135 10.76 -20.00 -10.00
N GLY A 136 10.20 -20.45 -8.87
CA GLY A 136 10.98 -21.11 -7.80
C GLY A 136 11.92 -20.16 -7.04
N LYS A 137 11.80 -18.85 -7.26
CA LYS A 137 12.41 -17.83 -6.40
C LYS A 137 11.68 -17.80 -5.05
N PRO A 138 12.37 -17.52 -3.93
CA PRO A 138 11.73 -17.43 -2.63
C PRO A 138 10.65 -16.34 -2.66
N ALA A 139 9.63 -16.49 -1.80
CA ALA A 139 8.65 -15.44 -1.63
C ALA A 139 9.32 -14.16 -1.14
N MET A 140 8.91 -13.00 -1.66
CA MET A 140 9.52 -11.73 -1.29
C MET A 140 8.51 -10.60 -1.14
N THR A 141 8.79 -9.74 -0.16
CA THR A 141 8.06 -8.48 0.03
C THR A 141 8.52 -7.44 -0.98
N ARG A 142 7.55 -6.78 -1.62
CA ARG A 142 7.72 -5.76 -2.66
C ARG A 142 6.87 -4.53 -2.36
N LEU A 143 7.26 -3.42 -2.99
CA LEU A 143 6.55 -2.14 -2.90
C LEU A 143 5.94 -1.81 -4.25
N ILE A 144 4.68 -1.39 -4.23
CA ILE A 144 3.94 -0.97 -5.42
C ILE A 144 3.42 0.44 -5.17
N GLU A 145 3.60 1.30 -6.17
CA GLU A 145 3.06 2.65 -6.22
C GLU A 145 2.11 2.75 -7.42
N THR A 146 0.86 3.11 -7.17
CA THR A 146 -0.12 3.45 -8.22
C THR A 146 -0.05 4.96 -8.50
N LYS A 147 0.04 5.34 -9.79
CA LYS A 147 0.18 6.74 -10.21
C LYS A 147 -0.57 7.03 -11.50
N GLU A 148 -1.11 8.24 -11.56
CA GLU A 148 -1.56 8.84 -12.83
C GLU A 148 -0.39 9.50 -13.60
N SER A 149 0.68 9.95 -12.91
CA SER A 149 1.80 10.69 -13.53
C SER A 149 3.08 9.87 -13.68
N THR A 150 3.44 9.55 -14.92
CA THR A 150 4.69 8.85 -15.26
C THR A 150 5.95 9.67 -14.96
N LYS A 151 5.86 11.01 -15.03
CA LYS A 151 6.98 11.93 -14.77
C LYS A 151 7.40 11.95 -13.30
N ASP A 152 6.46 11.81 -12.36
CA ASP A 152 6.80 11.68 -10.94
C ASP A 152 7.33 10.27 -10.63
N ALA A 153 6.76 9.24 -11.26
CA ALA A 153 7.21 7.86 -11.12
C ALA A 153 8.69 7.70 -11.54
N SER A 154 9.11 8.19 -12.70
CA SER A 154 10.50 8.07 -13.18
C SER A 154 11.52 8.74 -12.25
N ARG A 155 11.13 9.84 -11.60
CA ARG A 155 11.99 10.53 -10.61
C ARG A 155 12.18 9.71 -9.33
N LYS A 156 11.12 9.02 -8.88
CA LYS A 156 11.13 8.14 -7.70
C LYS A 156 11.81 6.79 -7.99
N ALA A 157 11.67 6.24 -9.20
CA ALA A 157 12.15 4.92 -9.60
C ALA A 157 13.68 4.78 -9.64
N ARG A 158 14.41 5.89 -9.70
CA ARG A 158 15.89 5.93 -9.76
C ARG A 158 16.60 5.32 -8.55
N ARG A 159 15.88 5.04 -7.46
CA ARG A 159 16.46 4.45 -6.25
C ARG A 159 15.84 3.09 -5.96
N VAL A 160 16.71 2.11 -5.71
CA VAL A 160 16.32 0.77 -5.28
C VAL A 160 16.53 0.63 -3.76
N PRO A 161 15.46 0.51 -2.96
CA PRO A 161 15.54 0.16 -1.55
C PRO A 161 16.27 -1.16 -1.29
N LYS A 162 17.10 -1.22 -0.25
CA LYS A 162 17.87 -2.42 0.11
C LYS A 162 17.00 -3.61 0.55
N ILE A 163 15.90 -3.32 1.26
CA ILE A 163 15.03 -4.37 1.85
C ILE A 163 14.01 -4.87 0.82
N TYR A 164 13.37 -3.96 0.09
CA TYR A 164 12.19 -4.29 -0.71
C TYR A 164 12.49 -4.49 -2.21
N GLY A 165 13.73 -4.25 -2.64
CA GLY A 165 14.08 -4.25 -4.06
C GLY A 165 13.43 -3.09 -4.81
N LYS A 166 13.36 -3.20 -6.14
CA LYS A 166 12.83 -2.15 -7.01
C LYS A 166 11.33 -1.95 -6.77
N VAL A 167 10.92 -0.69 -6.60
CA VAL A 167 9.50 -0.33 -6.47
C VAL A 167 8.85 -0.45 -7.86
N MET A 168 7.70 -1.13 -7.93
CA MET A 168 6.90 -1.19 -9.14
C MET A 168 5.97 0.03 -9.21
N PHE A 169 6.15 0.87 -10.23
CA PHE A 169 5.25 1.98 -10.49
C PHE A 169 4.24 1.54 -11.54
N VAL A 170 2.95 1.62 -11.20
CA VAL A 170 1.84 1.22 -12.07
C VAL A 170 1.05 2.45 -12.43
N THR A 171 0.72 2.60 -13.70
CA THR A 171 -0.19 3.63 -14.20
C THR A 171 -1.28 3.03 -15.06
N LYS A 172 -2.45 3.67 -15.05
CA LYS A 172 -3.55 3.31 -15.94
C LYS A 172 -3.37 4.03 -17.27
N ASP A 173 -3.43 3.25 -18.35
CA ASP A 173 -3.35 3.70 -19.73
C ASP A 173 -4.58 3.18 -20.46
N ASN A 174 -5.63 4.01 -20.52
CA ASN A 174 -6.98 3.62 -20.91
C ASN A 174 -7.52 2.48 -20.03
N ASP A 175 -7.87 1.34 -20.61
CA ASP A 175 -8.40 0.16 -19.90
C ASP A 175 -7.30 -0.83 -19.46
N LYS A 176 -6.02 -0.48 -19.66
CA LYS A 176 -4.88 -1.33 -19.31
C LYS A 176 -4.04 -0.70 -18.21
N LEU A 177 -3.31 -1.57 -17.51
CA LEU A 177 -2.28 -1.19 -16.56
C LEU A 177 -0.91 -1.30 -17.22
N ARG A 178 -0.04 -0.35 -16.92
CA ARG A 178 1.32 -0.26 -17.47
C ARG A 178 2.31 -0.05 -16.35
N ILE A 179 3.42 -0.79 -16.40
CA ILE A 179 4.57 -0.49 -15.56
C ILE A 179 5.27 0.75 -16.11
N VAL A 180 5.62 1.70 -15.25
CA VAL A 180 6.40 2.87 -15.63
C VAL A 180 7.89 2.53 -15.51
N ASN A 181 8.63 2.67 -16.60
CA ASN A 181 10.08 2.48 -16.65
C ASN A 181 10.84 3.65 -16.00
N ASP A 182 12.13 3.48 -15.75
CA ASP A 182 12.97 4.49 -15.06
C ASP A 182 13.14 5.79 -15.85
N ASP A 183 12.93 5.74 -17.17
CA ASP A 183 12.94 6.91 -18.06
C ASP A 183 11.55 7.59 -18.17
N GLY A 184 10.52 7.01 -17.56
CA GLY A 184 9.13 7.48 -17.61
C GLY A 184 8.32 6.95 -18.79
N SER A 185 8.90 6.10 -19.64
CA SER A 185 8.15 5.40 -20.68
C SER A 185 7.23 4.31 -20.09
N LEU A 186 6.22 3.92 -20.86
CA LEU A 186 5.30 2.84 -20.50
C LEU A 186 5.88 1.50 -20.95
N GLY A 187 6.15 0.62 -19.99
CA GLY A 187 6.67 -0.72 -20.18
C GLY A 187 5.57 -1.77 -20.25
N VAL A 188 5.78 -2.87 -19.50
CA VAL A 188 4.94 -4.07 -19.47
C VAL A 188 3.47 -3.70 -19.30
N THR A 189 2.63 -4.30 -20.14
CA THR A 189 1.18 -4.15 -20.12
C THR A 189 0.54 -5.34 -19.41
N PHE A 190 -0.45 -5.06 -18.58
CA PHE A 190 -1.28 -6.04 -17.91
C PHE A 190 -2.67 -5.44 -17.65
N ASP A 191 -3.56 -6.18 -17.01
CA ASP A 191 -4.85 -5.67 -16.58
C ASP A 191 -5.28 -6.28 -15.26
N TRP A 192 -6.43 -5.85 -14.76
CA TRP A 192 -6.95 -6.30 -13.48
C TRP A 192 -7.05 -7.82 -13.39
N GLY A 193 -7.42 -8.49 -14.49
CA GLY A 193 -7.70 -9.93 -14.51
C GLY A 193 -6.46 -10.82 -14.46
N ASP A 194 -5.31 -10.32 -14.89
CA ASP A 194 -4.05 -11.07 -14.91
C ASP A 194 -2.87 -10.17 -14.54
N LEU A 195 -2.35 -10.34 -13.32
CA LEU A 195 -1.17 -9.61 -12.82
C LEU A 195 0.14 -10.36 -13.09
N ASN A 196 0.12 -11.56 -13.69
CA ASN A 196 1.33 -12.34 -13.95
C ASN A 196 2.40 -11.58 -14.74
N PRO A 197 2.09 -10.77 -15.77
CA PRO A 197 3.12 -9.98 -16.44
C PRO A 197 3.87 -9.04 -15.48
N ALA A 198 3.17 -8.46 -14.50
CA ALA A 198 3.76 -7.59 -13.49
C ALA A 198 4.64 -8.36 -12.49
N TRP A 199 4.21 -9.56 -12.10
CA TRP A 199 4.98 -10.43 -11.21
C TRP A 199 6.24 -10.98 -11.88
N ASN A 200 6.16 -11.35 -13.16
CA ASN A 200 7.33 -11.76 -13.95
C ASN A 200 8.35 -10.62 -14.06
N TRP A 201 7.89 -9.40 -14.33
CA TRP A 201 8.76 -8.22 -14.34
C TRP A 201 9.47 -8.00 -12.99
N MET A 202 8.75 -8.15 -11.87
CA MET A 202 9.39 -8.05 -10.56
C MET A 202 10.36 -9.21 -10.28
N ALA A 203 10.05 -10.43 -10.74
CA ALA A 203 10.91 -11.59 -10.57
C ALA A 203 12.27 -11.39 -11.28
N GLU A 204 12.30 -10.78 -12.46
CA GLU A 204 13.54 -10.47 -13.20
C GLU A 204 14.46 -9.49 -12.47
N LEU A 205 13.89 -8.65 -11.61
CA LEU A 205 14.60 -7.62 -10.83
C LEU A 205 15.01 -8.11 -9.42
N SER A 206 14.77 -9.40 -9.13
CA SER A 206 15.00 -10.06 -7.84
C SER A 206 16.35 -10.76 -7.77
#